data_AF-A0A7J4U4I2-F1
#
_entry.id   AF-A0A7J4U4I2-F1
#
_cell.length_a   1.000
_cell.length_b   1.000
_cell.length_c   1.000
_cell.angle_alpha   90.00
_cell.angle_beta   90.00
_cell.angle_gamma   90.00
#
_symmetry.space_group_name_H-M   'P 1'
#
loop_
_entity.id
_entity.type
_entity.pdbx_description
1 polymer ?
#
loop_
_entity_poly.entity_id
_entity_poly.type
_entity_poly.pdbx_seq_one_letter_code
_entity_poly.pdbx_strand_id
1 'polypeptide(L)'
;MKLKNLFVMFVIMIMLTPIIAAVDEGNEIKINNIELDKILNIGSSILALVLAILTILAFQKSKKSKLLYISAAFLLFFIKTFLIGAEIFFGEWPWVDPASSLADFGILILFFIGIMRK
;
A
#
# COMPACT_ATOMS: atom_id res chain seq x y z
N MET A 1 -9.49 -0.17 25.89
CA MET A 1 -9.80 -1.36 25.06
C MET A 1 -8.58 -2.30 25.09
N LYS A 2 -8.73 -3.56 25.49
CA LYS A 2 -7.59 -4.50 25.62
C LYS A 2 -7.03 -4.85 24.23
N LEU A 3 -5.71 -4.99 24.09
CA LEU A 3 -5.01 -5.27 22.81
C LEU A 3 -5.58 -6.48 22.06
N LYS A 4 -6.06 -7.50 22.79
CA LYS A 4 -6.75 -8.67 22.24
C LYS A 4 -8.04 -8.30 21.48
N ASN A 5 -8.80 -7.32 21.96
CA ASN A 5 -10.04 -6.88 21.30
C ASN A 5 -9.75 -6.05 20.04
N LEU A 6 -8.63 -5.30 20.03
CA LEU A 6 -8.17 -4.56 18.85
C LEU A 6 -7.75 -5.53 17.72
N PHE A 7 -7.03 -6.60 18.08
CA PHE A 7 -6.60 -7.62 17.12
C PHE A 7 -7.80 -8.38 16.51
N VAL A 8 -8.78 -8.76 17.34
CA VAL A 8 -10.00 -9.42 16.85
C VAL A 8 -10.81 -8.51 15.92
N MET A 9 -10.92 -7.21 16.25
CA MET A 9 -11.59 -6.23 15.40
C MET A 9 -10.86 -6.03 14.06
N PHE A 10 -9.53 -6.03 14.06
CA PHE A 10 -8.71 -5.93 12.85
C PHE A 10 -8.90 -7.15 11.93
N VAL A 11 -8.94 -8.37 12.50
CA VAL A 11 -9.20 -9.60 11.74
C VAL A 11 -10.61 -9.61 11.15
N ILE A 12 -11.60 -9.12 11.88
CA ILE A 12 -12.98 -9.00 11.38
C ILE A 12 -13.08 -7.99 10.23
N MET A 13 -12.40 -6.84 10.32
CA MET A 13 -12.36 -5.88 9.20
C MET A 13 -11.73 -6.48 7.94
N ILE A 14 -10.64 -7.26 8.07
CA ILE A 14 -10.00 -7.95 6.94
C ILE A 14 -10.93 -8.97 6.30
N MET A 15 -11.73 -9.69 7.09
CA MET A 15 -12.68 -10.68 6.55
C MET A 15 -13.87 -10.04 5.84
N LEU A 16 -14.15 -8.75 6.08
CA LEU A 16 -15.24 -8.00 5.46
C LEU A 16 -14.83 -7.30 4.16
N THR A 17 -13.53 -7.17 3.86
CA THR A 17 -13.05 -6.52 2.63
C THR A 17 -13.52 -7.20 1.33
N PRO A 18 -13.65 -8.55 1.23
CA PRO A 18 -14.12 -9.18 0.00
C PRO A 18 -15.59 -8.85 -0.31
N ILE A 19 -16.39 -8.64 0.75
CA ILE A 19 -17.83 -8.34 0.65
C ILE A 19 -18.03 -6.91 0.16
N ILE A 20 -17.17 -5.97 0.58
CA ILE A 20 -17.21 -4.58 0.12
C ILE A 20 -16.70 -4.50 -1.33
N ALA A 21 -15.65 -5.24 -1.68
CA ALA A 21 -15.15 -5.32 -3.05
C ALA A 21 -16.18 -5.90 -4.03
N ALA A 22 -16.98 -6.88 -3.61
CA ALA A 22 -18.07 -7.45 -4.41
C ALA A 22 -19.27 -6.50 -4.61
N VAL A 23 -19.37 -5.42 -3.84
CA VAL A 23 -20.46 -4.41 -3.95
C VAL A 23 -20.10 -3.29 -4.94
N ASP A 24 -18.83 -3.15 -5.32
CA ASP A 24 -18.30 -2.01 -6.09
C ASP A 24 -18.12 -2.29 -7.60
N GLU A 25 -18.64 -3.40 -8.14
CA GLU A 25 -18.50 -3.82 -9.56
C GLU A 25 -19.10 -2.83 -10.61
N GLY A 26 -19.60 -1.66 -10.20
CA GLY A 26 -20.44 -0.80 -11.05
C GLY A 26 -19.89 0.56 -11.47
N ASN A 27 -18.75 1.04 -10.96
CA ASN A 27 -18.40 2.47 -11.09
C ASN A 27 -16.91 2.78 -11.33
N GLU A 28 -16.24 2.02 -12.21
CA GLU A 28 -14.94 2.43 -12.73
C GLU A 28 -15.10 3.73 -13.54
N ILE A 29 -14.57 4.84 -13.01
CA ILE A 29 -14.54 6.11 -13.73
C ILE A 29 -13.48 6.01 -14.83
N LYS A 30 -13.92 5.70 -16.06
CA LYS A 30 -13.07 5.64 -17.25
C LYS A 30 -13.03 6.99 -17.94
N ILE A 31 -11.84 7.59 -18.02
CA ILE A 31 -11.59 8.77 -18.85
C ILE A 31 -10.79 8.31 -20.07
N ASN A 32 -11.33 8.47 -21.28
CA ASN A 32 -10.66 8.03 -22.52
C ASN A 32 -10.25 6.53 -22.54
N ASN A 33 -11.09 5.65 -21.97
CA ASN A 33 -10.81 4.21 -21.84
C ASN A 33 -9.59 3.86 -20.95
N ILE A 34 -9.11 4.83 -20.16
CA ILE A 34 -8.10 4.63 -19.13
C ILE A 34 -8.79 4.73 -17.78
N GLU A 35 -8.57 3.74 -16.92
CA GLU A 35 -9.04 3.77 -15.54
C GLU A 35 -8.29 4.87 -14.76
N LEU A 36 -9.05 5.79 -14.18
CA LEU A 36 -8.51 6.89 -13.38
C LEU A 36 -7.59 6.38 -12.26
N ASP A 37 -7.94 5.25 -11.66
CA ASP A 37 -7.21 4.65 -10.55
C ASP A 37 -5.78 4.28 -10.94
N LYS A 38 -5.57 3.75 -12.15
CA LYS A 38 -4.23 3.42 -12.65
C LYS A 38 -3.37 4.68 -12.84
N ILE A 39 -3.96 5.79 -13.29
CA ILE A 39 -3.26 7.09 -13.41
C ILE A 39 -2.87 7.63 -12.03
N LEU A 40 -3.80 7.58 -11.07
CA LEU A 40 -3.55 8.00 -9.69
C LEU A 40 -2.48 7.14 -9.01
N ASN A 41 -2.42 5.85 -9.34
CA ASN A 41 -1.38 4.94 -8.86
C ASN A 41 0.01 5.32 -9.39
N ILE A 42 0.14 5.77 -10.64
CA ILE A 42 1.42 6.32 -11.14
C ILE A 42 1.86 7.53 -10.30
N GLY A 43 0.95 8.49 -10.07
CA GLY A 43 1.26 9.67 -9.25
C GLY A 43 1.66 9.28 -7.81
N SER A 44 0.93 8.34 -7.24
CA SER A 44 1.18 7.80 -5.90
C SER A 44 2.53 7.10 -5.81
N SER A 45 2.96 6.40 -6.87
CA SER A 45 4.25 5.73 -6.92
C SER A 45 5.41 6.74 -6.84
N ILE A 46 5.35 7.84 -7.58
CA ILE A 46 6.37 8.88 -7.56
C ILE A 46 6.48 9.49 -6.15
N LEU A 47 5.33 9.82 -5.55
CA LEU A 47 5.29 10.35 -4.18
C LEU A 47 5.86 9.35 -3.17
N ALA A 48 5.46 8.07 -3.26
CA ALA A 48 5.93 7.00 -2.41
C ALA A 48 7.45 6.82 -2.49
N LEU A 49 8.02 6.89 -3.68
CA LEU A 49 9.46 6.80 -3.90
C LEU A 49 10.20 7.99 -3.26
N VAL A 50 9.69 9.21 -3.43
CA VAL A 50 10.26 10.41 -2.79
C VAL A 50 10.21 10.29 -1.27
N LEU A 51 9.06 9.87 -0.71
CA LEU A 51 8.89 9.61 0.72
C LEU A 51 9.84 8.53 1.24
N ALA A 52 10.02 7.44 0.48
CA ALA A 52 10.96 6.38 0.83
C ALA A 52 12.39 6.94 0.91
N ILE A 53 12.84 7.70 -0.09
CA ILE A 53 14.17 8.32 -0.13
C ILE A 53 14.35 9.29 1.04
N LEU A 54 13.40 10.21 1.26
CA LEU A 54 13.46 11.16 2.37
C LEU A 54 13.53 10.45 3.73
N THR A 55 12.78 9.36 3.90
CA THR A 55 12.79 8.57 5.13
C THR A 55 14.12 7.85 5.33
N ILE A 56 14.75 7.34 4.26
CA ILE A 56 16.11 6.76 4.32
C ILE A 56 17.13 7.81 4.72
N LEU A 57 17.07 8.99 4.12
CA LEU A 57 17.98 10.10 4.48
C LEU A 57 17.79 10.54 5.94
N ALA A 58 16.54 10.59 6.41
CA ALA A 58 16.22 10.86 7.81
C ALA A 58 16.72 9.74 8.74
N PHE A 59 16.66 8.47 8.30
CA PHE A 59 17.22 7.34 9.03
C PHE A 59 18.75 7.46 9.15
N GLN A 60 19.46 7.78 8.07
CA GLN A 60 20.92 7.94 8.10
C GLN A 60 21.35 9.01 9.11
N LYS A 61 20.59 10.11 9.24
CA LYS A 61 20.88 11.19 10.20
C LYS A 61 20.51 10.85 11.65
N SER A 62 19.37 10.19 11.88
CA SER A 62 18.84 9.98 13.24
C SER A 62 19.10 8.60 13.83
N LYS A 63 19.50 7.62 13.00
CA LYS A 63 19.73 6.19 13.35
C LYS A 63 18.57 5.50 14.07
N LYS A 64 17.36 6.06 14.04
CA LYS A 64 16.18 5.47 14.70
C LYS A 64 15.64 4.33 13.87
N SER A 65 15.66 3.11 14.42
CA SER A 65 15.22 1.89 13.73
C SER A 65 13.79 1.98 13.19
N LYS A 66 12.91 2.76 13.84
CA LYS A 66 11.54 3.01 13.36
C LYS A 66 11.47 3.55 11.92
N LEU A 67 12.43 4.36 11.51
CA LEU A 67 12.43 4.99 10.19
C LEU A 67 12.76 3.99 9.08
N LEU A 68 13.50 2.91 9.37
CA LEU A 68 13.72 1.84 8.41
C LEU A 68 12.42 1.14 8.04
N TYR A 69 11.58 0.84 9.03
CA TYR A 69 10.29 0.19 8.77
C TYR A 69 9.34 1.09 7.99
N ILE A 70 9.30 2.38 8.32
CA ILE A 70 8.51 3.38 7.58
C ILE A 70 9.01 3.51 6.15
N SER A 71 10.34 3.55 5.94
CA SER A 71 10.93 3.59 4.61
C SER A 71 10.60 2.34 3.81
N ALA A 72 10.73 1.15 4.41
CA ALA A 72 10.36 -0.10 3.77
C ALA A 72 8.88 -0.14 3.41
N ALA A 73 8.00 0.43 4.24
CA ALA A 73 6.57 0.54 3.96
C ALA A 73 6.33 1.44 2.74
N PHE A 74 6.97 2.61 2.67
CA PHE A 74 6.88 3.48 1.50
C PHE A 74 7.46 2.84 0.23
N LEU A 75 8.51 2.02 0.36
CA LEU A 75 9.09 1.29 -0.76
C LEU A 75 8.13 0.20 -1.27
N LEU A 76 7.51 -0.57 -0.38
CA LEU A 76 6.46 -1.52 -0.74
C LEU A 76 5.25 -0.82 -1.39
N PHE A 77 4.86 0.34 -0.85
CA PHE A 77 3.78 1.14 -1.43
C PHE A 77 4.15 1.67 -2.83
N PHE A 78 5.41 2.05 -3.06
CA PHE A 78 5.93 2.38 -4.37
C PHE A 78 5.84 1.19 -5.33
N ILE A 79 6.34 0.01 -4.93
CA ILE A 79 6.30 -1.19 -5.78
C ILE A 79 4.87 -1.53 -6.16
N LYS A 80 3.95 -1.54 -5.19
CA LYS A 80 2.52 -1.76 -5.40
C LYS A 80 1.93 -0.80 -6.43
N THR A 81 2.04 0.49 -6.17
CA THR A 81 1.38 1.52 -6.99
C THR A 81 2.04 1.65 -8.37
N PHE A 82 3.35 1.38 -8.46
CA PHE A 82 4.05 1.27 -9.74
C PHE A 82 3.57 0.08 -10.56
N LEU A 83 3.38 -1.11 -9.95
CA LEU A 83 2.87 -2.30 -10.63
C LEU A 83 1.49 -2.05 -11.24
N ILE A 84 0.55 -1.50 -10.46
CA ILE A 84 -0.80 -1.18 -10.95
C ILE A 84 -0.74 -0.09 -12.04
N GLY A 85 0.08 0.94 -11.84
CA GLY A 85 0.25 2.00 -12.84
C GLY A 85 0.89 1.51 -14.14
N ALA A 86 1.78 0.52 -14.07
CA ALA A 86 2.47 -0.06 -15.22
C ALA A 86 1.52 -0.81 -16.16
N GLU A 87 0.39 -1.31 -15.67
CA GLU A 87 -0.62 -1.98 -16.50
C GLU A 87 -1.21 -1.08 -17.59
N ILE A 88 -1.15 0.25 -17.42
CA ILE A 88 -1.52 1.21 -18.48
C ILE A 88 -0.65 1.02 -19.73
N PHE A 89 0.63 0.71 -19.54
CA PHE A 89 1.61 0.61 -20.63
C PHE A 89 1.83 -0.82 -21.11
N PHE A 90 1.73 -1.81 -20.20
CA PHE A 90 2.10 -3.19 -20.47
C PHE A 90 0.91 -4.17 -20.53
N GLY A 91 -0.31 -3.69 -20.26
CA GLY A 91 -1.51 -4.50 -20.15
C GLY A 91 -1.68 -5.11 -18.76
N GLU A 92 -2.86 -5.67 -18.50
CA GLU A 92 -3.23 -6.24 -17.19
C GLU A 92 -2.51 -7.56 -16.91
N TRP A 93 -2.05 -7.70 -15.67
CA TRP A 93 -1.38 -8.91 -15.21
C TRP A 93 -2.17 -9.56 -14.08
N PRO A 94 -2.58 -10.83 -14.20
CA PRO A 94 -3.48 -11.48 -13.24
C PRO A 94 -2.88 -11.67 -11.84
N TRP A 95 -1.57 -11.45 -11.68
CA TRP A 95 -0.88 -11.54 -10.40
C TRP A 95 -0.71 -10.18 -9.70
N VAL A 96 -0.99 -9.06 -10.38
CA VAL A 96 -0.83 -7.71 -9.80
C VAL A 96 -1.84 -7.47 -8.69
N ASP A 97 -3.11 -7.84 -8.87
CA ASP A 97 -4.15 -7.70 -7.84
C ASP A 97 -3.84 -8.45 -6.53
N PRO A 98 -3.49 -9.76 -6.55
CA PRO A 98 -3.12 -10.46 -5.33
C PRO A 98 -1.79 -9.94 -4.75
N ALA A 99 -0.82 -9.56 -5.59
CA ALA A 99 0.44 -8.97 -5.11
C ALA A 99 0.22 -7.60 -4.45
N SER A 100 -0.69 -6.80 -5.00
CA SER A 100 -1.11 -5.50 -4.49
C SER A 100 -1.77 -5.62 -3.12
N SER A 101 -2.69 -6.56 -2.99
CA SER A 101 -3.34 -6.89 -1.72
C SER A 101 -2.31 -7.38 -0.68
N LEU A 102 -1.37 -8.23 -1.09
CA LEU A 102 -0.29 -8.72 -0.21
C LEU A 102 0.63 -7.58 0.22
N ALA A 103 0.92 -6.63 -0.67
CA ALA A 103 1.71 -5.45 -0.36
C ALA A 103 1.02 -4.59 0.71
N ASP A 104 -0.31 -4.43 0.68
CA ASP A 104 -1.06 -3.71 1.72
C ASP A 104 -0.88 -4.35 3.10
N PHE A 105 -0.95 -5.67 3.20
CA PHE A 105 -0.66 -6.37 4.45
C PHE A 105 0.79 -6.14 4.90
N GLY A 106 1.75 -6.24 3.99
CA GLY A 106 3.16 -5.98 4.27
C GLY A 106 3.40 -4.56 4.79
N ILE A 107 2.77 -3.56 4.18
CA ILE A 107 2.82 -2.15 4.56
C ILE A 107 2.27 -1.95 5.98
N LEU A 108 1.10 -2.52 6.28
CA LEU A 108 0.49 -2.42 7.61
C LEU A 108 1.38 -3.06 8.69
N ILE A 109 1.94 -4.24 8.41
CA ILE A 109 2.86 -4.92 9.32
C ILE A 109 4.10 -4.06 9.56
N LEU A 110 4.68 -3.48 8.51
CA LEU A 110 5.85 -2.60 8.63
C LEU A 110 5.55 -1.35 9.44
N PHE A 111 4.41 -0.69 9.21
CA PHE A 111 4.00 0.45 10.03
C PHE A 111 3.81 0.06 11.50
N PHE A 112 3.15 -1.07 11.76
CA PHE A 112 2.95 -1.56 13.12
C PHE A 112 4.28 -1.84 13.83
N ILE A 113 5.20 -2.55 13.19
CA ILE A 113 6.53 -2.81 13.73
C ILE A 113 7.30 -1.50 13.93
N GLY A 114 7.21 -0.56 12.99
CA GLY A 114 7.81 0.77 13.07
C GLY A 114 7.34 1.55 14.29
N ILE A 115 6.05 1.46 14.63
CA ILE A 115 5.46 2.09 15.83
C ILE A 115 5.92 1.39 17.11
N MET A 116 6.03 0.06 17.11
CA MET A 116 6.48 -0.71 18.29
C MET A 116 7.96 -0.50 18.62
N ARG A 117 8.78 -0.15 17.63
CA ARG A 117 10.21 0.13 17.82
C ARG A 117 10.41 1.56 18.33
N LYS A 118 11.00 1.69 19.52
CA LYS A 118 11.35 2.98 20.13
C LYS A 118 12.44 3.72 19.35
#